data_AF-A0A2V9SXR3-F1
#
_entry.id   AF-A0A2V9SXR3-F1
#
_cell.length_a   1.000
_cell.length_b   1.000
_cell.length_c   1.000
_cell.angle_alpha   90.00
_cell.angle_beta   90.00
_cell.angle_gamma   90.00
#
_symmetry.space_group_name_H-M   'P 1'
#
loop_
_entity.id
_entity.type
_entity.pdbx_description
1 polymer ?
#
loop_
_entity_poly.entity_id
_entity_poly.type
_entity_poly.pdbx_seq_one_letter_code
_entity_poly.pdbx_strand_id
1 'polypeptide(L)'
;MVELTSTFSLPHLAQLILDGVAFDLIKNGAEAFVLRPFIAAYKRLQQRNNDSFVDIGELKIQFSDSLLVLHEISSNTLVSQLENILATLARSYDRFLLKQGEAPYTIEIPVFEDPEEDRPCRFRVIGDIDETIRSRGPEDYVSFWGLEYDHAGLRVFSGSFCSMSSSIHWTVTGRR
;
A
#
# COMPACT_ATOMS: atom_id res chain seq x y z
N MET A 1 -12.14 -5.38 6.04
CA MET A 1 -10.99 -4.61 6.57
C MET A 1 -10.22 -5.48 7.56
N VAL A 2 -8.91 -5.54 7.42
CA VAL A 2 -7.96 -6.17 8.35
C VAL A 2 -6.93 -5.13 8.75
N GLU A 3 -6.54 -5.12 10.02
CA GLU A 3 -5.51 -4.21 10.55
C GLU A 3 -4.39 -4.99 11.25
N LEU A 4 -3.15 -4.61 10.97
CA LEU A 4 -1.94 -5.11 11.60
C LEU A 4 -1.23 -3.94 12.28
N THR A 5 -0.91 -4.08 13.56
CA THR A 5 -0.14 -3.07 14.30
C THR A 5 1.28 -3.58 14.56
N SER A 6 2.27 -2.75 14.25
CA SER A 6 3.69 -3.01 14.45
C SER A 6 4.31 -1.95 15.35
N THR A 7 5.24 -2.36 16.20
CA THR A 7 6.07 -1.44 16.99
C THR A 7 7.27 -0.92 16.21
N PHE A 8 7.57 -1.52 15.05
CA PHE A 8 8.63 -1.06 14.15
C PHE A 8 8.18 0.16 13.34
N SER A 9 9.15 0.99 12.97
CA SER A 9 8.98 2.06 11.99
C SER A 9 9.02 1.49 10.56
N LEU A 10 8.38 2.14 9.60
CA LEU A 10 8.44 1.75 8.19
C LEU A 10 9.85 1.74 7.56
N PRO A 11 10.76 2.71 7.81
CA PRO A 11 12.14 2.63 7.32
C PRO A 11 12.86 1.39 7.84
N HIS A 12 12.64 1.01 9.10
CA HIS A 12 13.22 -0.20 9.66
C HIS A 12 12.71 -1.46 8.93
N LEU A 13 11.41 -1.52 8.62
CA LEU A 13 10.88 -2.60 7.79
C LEU A 13 11.53 -2.61 6.40
N ALA A 14 11.62 -1.47 5.73
CA ALA A 14 12.24 -1.34 4.42
C ALA A 14 13.68 -1.87 4.44
N GLN A 15 14.47 -1.48 5.44
CA GLN A 15 15.85 -1.95 5.60
C GLN A 15 15.92 -3.47 5.81
N LEU A 16 15.08 -4.03 6.69
CA LEU A 16 15.02 -5.48 6.89
C LEU A 16 14.76 -6.21 5.57
N ILE A 17 13.84 -5.70 4.73
CA ILE A 17 13.53 -6.28 3.42
C ILE A 17 14.73 -6.20 2.47
N LEU A 18 15.39 -5.05 2.41
CA LEU A 18 16.56 -4.83 1.54
C LEU A 18 17.78 -5.68 1.93
N ASP A 19 18.01 -5.87 3.22
CA ASP A 19 19.12 -6.68 3.73
C ASP A 19 18.95 -8.18 3.42
N GLY A 20 17.86 -8.58 2.76
CA GLY A 20 17.48 -9.99 2.56
C GLY A 20 17.04 -10.68 3.86
N VAL A 21 17.21 -9.99 4.99
CA VAL A 21 16.87 -10.45 6.33
C VAL A 21 15.36 -10.63 6.46
N ALA A 22 14.51 -9.74 5.93
CA ALA A 22 13.07 -9.97 5.98
C ALA A 22 12.66 -11.15 5.12
N PHE A 23 13.26 -11.40 3.95
CA PHE A 23 12.88 -12.56 3.13
C PHE A 23 13.28 -13.89 3.78
N ASP A 24 14.44 -13.96 4.44
CA ASP A 24 14.84 -15.14 5.21
C ASP A 24 14.18 -15.24 6.59
N LEU A 25 13.75 -14.14 7.22
CA LEU A 25 12.93 -14.13 8.45
C LEU A 25 11.46 -14.46 8.16
N ILE A 26 10.95 -14.01 7.00
CA ILE A 26 9.75 -14.52 6.35
C ILE A 26 9.99 -16.03 6.17
N LYS A 27 11.11 -16.48 5.60
CA LYS A 27 11.44 -17.89 5.33
C LYS A 27 11.55 -18.83 6.52
N ASN A 28 12.21 -18.41 7.58
CA ASN A 28 12.74 -19.31 8.62
C ASN A 28 12.20 -19.02 10.03
N GLY A 29 11.05 -18.38 10.15
CA GLY A 29 10.26 -18.43 11.39
C GLY A 29 10.88 -17.65 12.55
N ALA A 30 11.10 -16.36 12.35
CA ALA A 30 11.20 -15.45 13.49
C ALA A 30 9.81 -14.90 13.81
N GLU A 31 9.42 -14.96 15.08
CA GLU A 31 8.19 -14.40 15.64
C GLU A 31 8.03 -12.88 15.43
N ALA A 32 9.02 -12.22 14.83
CA ALA A 32 9.08 -10.78 14.59
C ALA A 32 8.40 -10.32 13.29
N PHE A 33 7.90 -11.22 12.42
CA PHE A 33 7.23 -10.80 11.19
C PHE A 33 5.91 -11.53 10.91
N VAL A 34 4.82 -10.86 11.25
CA VAL A 34 3.44 -11.39 11.29
C VAL A 34 2.90 -11.78 9.91
N LEU A 35 3.53 -11.37 8.80
CA LEU A 35 2.98 -11.60 7.46
C LEU A 35 2.83 -13.06 7.08
N ARG A 36 3.78 -13.92 7.45
CA ARG A 36 3.70 -15.36 7.16
C ARG A 36 2.59 -16.05 7.94
N PRO A 37 2.53 -15.93 9.29
CA PRO A 37 1.39 -16.38 10.06
C PRO A 37 0.06 -15.83 9.53
N PHE A 38 0.03 -14.55 9.14
CA PHE A 38 -1.15 -13.90 8.58
C PHE A 38 -1.59 -14.52 7.25
N ILE A 39 -0.70 -14.65 6.26
CA ILE A 39 -0.99 -15.30 4.97
C ILE A 39 -1.45 -16.75 5.19
N ALA A 40 -0.80 -17.47 6.11
CA ALA A 40 -1.19 -18.84 6.43
C ALA A 40 -2.59 -18.91 7.07
N ALA A 41 -2.91 -17.99 7.99
CA ALA A 41 -4.22 -17.89 8.61
C ALA A 41 -5.31 -17.53 7.58
N TYR A 42 -5.02 -16.58 6.69
CA TYR A 42 -5.91 -16.21 5.58
C TYR A 42 -6.21 -17.41 4.67
N LYS A 43 -5.18 -18.13 4.21
CA LYS A 43 -5.35 -19.35 3.40
C LYS A 43 -6.21 -20.41 4.10
N ARG A 44 -6.00 -20.61 5.41
CA ARG A 44 -6.83 -21.53 6.21
C ARG A 44 -8.27 -21.06 6.33
N LEU A 45 -8.50 -19.75 6.45
CA LEU A 45 -9.85 -19.18 6.48
C LEU A 45 -10.57 -19.43 5.16
N GLN A 46 -9.91 -19.18 4.02
CA GLN A 46 -10.48 -19.46 2.70
C GLN A 46 -10.83 -20.95 2.54
N GLN A 47 -9.91 -21.84 2.91
CA GLN A 47 -10.12 -23.30 2.83
C GLN A 47 -11.29 -23.81 3.68
N ARG A 48 -11.62 -23.13 4.79
CA ARG A 48 -12.74 -23.49 5.66
C ARG A 48 -14.08 -22.95 5.16
N ASN A 49 -14.04 -21.95 4.29
CA ASN A 49 -15.21 -21.29 3.75
C ASN A 49 -15.30 -21.52 2.23
N ASN A 50 -15.02 -22.73 1.74
CA ASN A 50 -15.02 -22.99 0.29
C ASN A 50 -16.37 -22.68 -0.39
N ASP A 51 -17.46 -22.69 0.37
CA ASP A 51 -18.82 -22.38 -0.09
C ASP A 51 -19.15 -20.87 -0.04
N SER A 52 -18.22 -20.02 0.39
CA SER A 52 -18.40 -18.57 0.49
C SER A 52 -17.12 -17.82 0.15
N PHE A 53 -17.21 -16.89 -0.80
CA PHE A 53 -16.06 -16.09 -1.18
C PHE A 53 -15.66 -15.16 -0.03
N VAL A 54 -14.45 -15.37 0.52
CA VAL A 54 -13.85 -14.54 1.58
C VAL A 54 -12.61 -13.87 1.01
N ASP A 55 -12.59 -12.54 1.06
CA ASP A 55 -11.46 -11.72 0.64
C ASP A 55 -11.17 -10.57 1.60
N ILE A 56 -10.01 -9.97 1.43
CA ILE A 56 -9.56 -8.80 2.18
C ILE A 56 -9.70 -7.57 1.30
N GLY A 57 -10.84 -6.88 1.45
CA GLY A 57 -11.09 -5.62 0.73
C GLY A 57 -10.13 -4.47 1.08
N GLU A 58 -9.59 -4.47 2.31
CA GLU A 58 -8.63 -3.46 2.77
C GLU A 58 -7.72 -4.07 3.84
N LEU A 59 -6.41 -3.87 3.71
CA LEU A 59 -5.38 -4.22 4.69
C LEU A 59 -4.65 -2.95 5.15
N LYS A 60 -4.76 -2.64 6.43
CA LYS A 60 -4.02 -1.56 7.10
C LYS A 60 -2.84 -2.12 7.88
N ILE A 61 -1.66 -1.54 7.71
CA ILE A 61 -0.47 -1.84 8.51
C ILE A 61 -0.03 -0.55 9.19
N GLN A 62 -0.32 -0.46 10.49
CA GLN A 62 0.10 0.64 11.35
C GLN A 62 1.52 0.38 11.86
N PHE A 63 2.45 1.25 11.48
CA PHE A 63 3.80 1.33 12.03
C PHE A 63 3.85 2.36 13.15
N SER A 64 4.98 2.44 13.86
CA SER A 64 5.15 3.45 14.91
C SER A 64 5.24 4.90 14.37
N ASP A 65 5.52 5.06 13.08
CA ASP A 65 5.77 6.34 12.42
C ASP A 65 4.88 6.60 11.18
N SER A 66 4.11 5.61 10.74
CA SER A 66 3.35 5.71 9.49
C SER A 66 2.23 4.66 9.41
N LEU A 67 1.31 4.85 8.47
CA LEU A 67 0.22 3.97 8.14
C LEU A 67 0.33 3.56 6.67
N LEU A 68 0.36 2.26 6.40
CA LEU A 68 0.25 1.72 5.05
C LEU A 68 -1.17 1.16 4.86
N VAL A 69 -1.90 1.69 3.88
CA VAL A 69 -3.26 1.27 3.54
C VAL A 69 -3.25 0.63 2.17
N LEU A 70 -3.68 -0.63 2.10
CA LEU A 70 -3.73 -1.40 0.87
C LEU A 70 -5.18 -1.75 0.54
N HIS A 71 -5.63 -1.35 -0.64
CA HIS A 71 -6.99 -1.54 -1.14
C HIS A 71 -7.04 -2.71 -2.12
N GLU A 72 -8.06 -3.55 -1.97
CA GLU A 72 -8.34 -4.58 -2.95
C GLU A 72 -8.89 -3.96 -4.23
N ILE A 73 -8.28 -4.31 -5.36
CA ILE A 73 -8.74 -3.88 -6.68
C ILE A 73 -9.44 -4.99 -7.47
N SER A 74 -9.25 -6.23 -7.05
CA SER A 74 -9.74 -7.44 -7.70
C SER A 74 -9.58 -8.64 -6.75
N SER A 75 -10.51 -9.59 -6.85
CA SER A 75 -10.56 -10.81 -6.05
C SER A 75 -9.20 -11.52 -5.97
N ASN A 76 -8.73 -11.75 -4.74
CA ASN A 76 -7.51 -12.43 -4.33
C ASN A 76 -6.21 -11.77 -4.78
N THR A 77 -6.27 -10.54 -5.29
CA THR A 77 -5.07 -9.85 -5.77
C THR A 77 -4.24 -9.26 -4.64
N LEU A 78 -4.88 -8.74 -3.59
CA LEU A 78 -4.18 -8.05 -2.51
C LEU A 78 -3.17 -8.95 -1.80
N VAL A 79 -3.63 -10.13 -1.32
CA VAL A 79 -2.76 -11.06 -0.59
C VAL A 79 -1.70 -11.69 -1.49
N SER A 80 -2.02 -11.92 -2.77
CA SER A 80 -1.05 -12.46 -3.73
C SER A 80 0.02 -11.44 -4.16
N GLN A 81 -0.28 -10.14 -4.10
CA GLN A 81 0.65 -9.05 -4.40
C GLN A 81 1.38 -8.49 -3.18
N LEU A 82 1.00 -8.87 -1.96
CA LEU A 82 1.56 -8.31 -0.74
C LEU A 82 3.10 -8.35 -0.70
N GLU A 83 3.71 -9.44 -1.15
CA GLU A 83 5.17 -9.56 -1.24
C GLU A 83 5.78 -8.54 -2.23
N ASN A 84 5.18 -8.42 -3.41
CA ASN A 84 5.63 -7.49 -4.45
C ASN A 84 5.46 -6.02 -4.02
N ILE A 85 4.36 -5.70 -3.34
CA ILE A 85 4.08 -4.38 -2.78
C ILE A 85 5.19 -4.01 -1.78
N LEU A 86 5.45 -4.88 -0.80
CA LEU A 86 6.44 -4.61 0.24
C LEU A 86 7.88 -4.57 -0.30
N ALA A 87 8.21 -5.41 -1.29
CA ALA A 87 9.49 -5.34 -1.98
C ALA A 87 9.65 -4.02 -2.75
N THR A 88 8.58 -3.53 -3.37
CA THR A 88 8.59 -2.25 -4.09
C THR A 88 8.67 -1.07 -3.13
N LEU A 89 8.00 -1.17 -1.98
CA LEU A 89 8.06 -0.19 -0.89
C LEU A 89 9.50 -0.06 -0.41
N ALA A 90 10.12 -1.18 -0.07
CA ALA A 90 11.48 -1.20 0.46
C ALA A 90 12.49 -0.59 -0.52
N ARG A 91 12.40 -0.96 -1.80
CA ARG A 91 13.28 -0.43 -2.86
C ARG A 91 13.05 1.04 -3.19
N SER A 92 11.87 1.57 -2.88
CA SER A 92 11.49 2.95 -3.22
C SER A 92 11.49 3.89 -2.03
N TYR A 93 11.69 3.39 -0.80
CA TYR A 93 11.46 4.14 0.43
C TYR A 93 12.24 5.46 0.48
N ASP A 94 13.51 5.45 0.08
CA ASP A 94 14.34 6.67 0.03
C ASP A 94 13.75 7.77 -0.88
N ARG A 95 12.98 7.39 -1.91
CA ARG A 95 12.32 8.33 -2.82
C ARG A 95 11.05 8.94 -2.22
N PHE A 96 10.54 8.36 -1.14
CA PHE A 96 9.40 8.93 -0.41
C PHE A 96 9.86 10.06 0.52
N LEU A 97 11.14 10.12 0.87
CA LEU A 97 11.67 11.19 1.71
C LEU A 97 11.77 12.49 0.92
N LEU A 98 11.24 13.58 1.50
CA LEU A 98 11.40 14.91 0.94
C LEU A 98 12.80 15.48 1.26
N LYS A 99 13.19 16.56 0.57
CA LYS A 99 14.53 17.17 0.74
C LYS A 99 14.84 17.58 2.19
N GLN A 100 13.82 17.84 3.01
CA GLN A 100 13.98 18.17 4.43
C GLN A 100 14.04 16.93 5.35
N GLY A 101 13.95 15.71 4.80
CA GLY A 101 13.88 14.46 5.57
C GLY A 101 12.47 14.07 6.03
N GLU A 102 11.45 14.80 5.59
CA GLU A 102 10.05 14.50 5.89
C GLU A 102 9.63 13.19 5.19
N ALA A 103 9.10 12.24 5.97
CA ALA A 103 8.57 10.97 5.49
C ALA A 103 7.03 11.03 5.43
N PRO A 104 6.38 10.22 4.57
CA PRO A 104 4.92 10.17 4.55
C PRO A 104 4.41 9.49 5.83
N TYR A 105 3.37 10.08 6.45
CA TYR A 105 2.67 9.46 7.56
C TYR A 105 1.61 8.46 7.10
N THR A 106 1.06 8.63 5.88
CA THR A 106 0.14 7.66 5.27
C THR A 106 0.58 7.34 3.84
N ILE A 107 0.54 6.04 3.50
CA ILE A 107 0.81 5.53 2.16
C ILE A 107 -0.42 4.73 1.70
N GLU A 108 -1.07 5.20 0.64
CA GLU A 108 -2.28 4.61 0.04
C GLU A 108 -1.92 3.85 -1.24
N ILE A 109 -2.31 2.57 -1.34
CA ILE A 109 -1.97 1.71 -2.48
C ILE A 109 -3.17 0.84 -2.89
N PRO A 110 -3.47 0.71 -4.19
CA PRO A 110 -3.02 1.58 -5.28
C PRO A 110 -3.85 2.86 -5.34
N VAL A 111 -3.27 3.86 -5.98
CA VAL A 111 -3.95 5.07 -6.44
C VAL A 111 -4.05 5.00 -7.96
N PHE A 112 -5.14 5.52 -8.50
CA PHE A 112 -5.43 5.55 -9.92
C PHE A 112 -5.54 6.97 -10.43
N GLU A 113 -5.04 7.18 -11.63
CA GLU A 113 -5.30 8.39 -12.38
C GLU A 113 -6.72 8.33 -12.95
N ASP A 114 -7.54 9.33 -12.65
CA ASP A 114 -8.87 9.48 -13.23
C ASP A 114 -8.72 9.98 -14.68
N PRO A 115 -9.29 9.26 -15.67
CA PRO A 115 -9.19 9.67 -17.08
C PRO A 115 -10.07 10.90 -17.41
N GLU A 116 -10.98 11.32 -16.52
CA GLU A 116 -11.84 12.49 -16.74
C GLU A 116 -11.09 13.80 -16.40
N GLU A 117 -10.84 14.63 -17.42
CA GLU A 117 -10.10 15.91 -17.27
C GLU A 117 -10.82 16.94 -16.38
N ASP A 118 -12.14 16.83 -16.22
CA ASP A 118 -12.98 17.81 -15.52
C ASP A 118 -13.04 17.61 -14.00
N ARG A 119 -12.39 16.57 -13.46
CA ARG A 119 -12.40 16.34 -12.02
C ARG A 119 -11.35 17.20 -11.32
N PRO A 120 -11.70 17.86 -10.20
CA PRO A 120 -10.74 18.62 -9.40
C PRO A 120 -9.63 17.73 -8.82
N CYS A 121 -9.86 16.41 -8.79
CA CYS A 121 -9.00 15.42 -8.20
C CYS A 121 -8.58 14.35 -9.23
N ARG A 122 -7.40 14.51 -9.84
CA ARG A 122 -6.87 13.59 -10.87
C ARG A 122 -6.41 12.22 -10.35
N PHE A 123 -6.11 12.06 -9.06
CA PHE A 123 -5.59 10.81 -8.49
C PHE A 123 -6.42 10.43 -7.28
N ARG A 124 -6.87 9.17 -7.22
CA ARG A 124 -7.72 8.66 -6.13
C ARG A 124 -7.60 7.15 -5.93
N VAL A 125 -7.93 6.69 -4.73
CA VAL A 125 -8.19 5.27 -4.43
C VAL A 125 -9.53 4.86 -5.05
N ILE A 126 -9.72 3.57 -5.33
CA ILE A 126 -11.01 3.01 -5.75
C ILE A 126 -12.04 3.24 -4.65
N GLY A 127 -13.12 3.96 -4.97
CA GLY A 127 -14.14 4.35 -4.01
C GLY A 127 -15.32 3.40 -3.95
N ASP A 128 -15.91 3.01 -5.09
CA ASP A 128 -17.05 2.08 -5.17
C ASP A 128 -17.38 1.63 -6.62
N ILE A 129 -18.37 0.74 -6.74
CA ILE A 129 -18.86 0.10 -7.97
C ILE A 129 -19.33 1.17 -9.00
N ASP A 130 -19.06 0.95 -10.29
CA ASP A 130 -19.34 1.82 -11.45
C ASP A 130 -18.28 2.90 -11.81
N GLU A 131 -17.06 2.77 -11.30
CA GLU A 131 -15.95 3.65 -11.71
C GLU A 131 -15.35 3.32 -13.09
N THR A 132 -15.10 4.37 -13.88
CA THR A 132 -14.47 4.32 -15.22
C THR A 132 -12.95 4.08 -15.19
N ILE A 133 -12.41 3.57 -14.06
CA ILE A 133 -10.99 3.28 -13.90
C ILE A 133 -10.68 1.99 -14.67
N ARG A 134 -9.82 2.12 -15.69
CA ARG A 134 -9.63 1.09 -16.74
C ARG A 134 -8.63 -0.02 -16.41
N SER A 135 -8.01 -0.04 -15.23
CA SER A 135 -7.07 -1.12 -14.84
C SER A 135 -7.39 -1.72 -13.47
N ARG A 136 -7.38 -3.07 -13.41
CA ARG A 136 -7.60 -3.91 -12.21
C ARG A 136 -6.76 -5.18 -12.23
N GLY A 137 -5.58 -5.10 -12.83
CA GLY A 137 -4.59 -6.18 -12.88
C GLY A 137 -3.63 -6.10 -11.68
N PRO A 138 -2.96 -7.19 -11.30
CA PRO A 138 -2.01 -7.19 -10.19
C PRO A 138 -0.87 -6.15 -10.30
N GLU A 139 -0.56 -5.68 -11.50
CA GLU A 139 0.41 -4.63 -11.81
C GLU A 139 0.04 -3.24 -11.28
N ASP A 140 -1.25 -2.97 -11.03
CA ASP A 140 -1.70 -1.65 -10.58
C ASP A 140 -1.20 -1.32 -9.18
N TYR A 141 -0.98 -2.33 -8.34
CA TYR A 141 -0.43 -2.18 -6.99
C TYR A 141 0.95 -1.53 -6.95
N VAL A 142 1.68 -1.49 -8.06
CA VAL A 142 3.00 -0.86 -8.14
C VAL A 142 3.04 0.30 -9.15
N SER A 143 1.88 0.76 -9.60
CA SER A 143 1.77 1.85 -10.58
C SER A 143 1.85 3.23 -9.91
N PHE A 144 0.80 3.63 -9.17
CA PHE A 144 0.81 4.89 -8.42
C PHE A 144 0.41 4.71 -6.97
N TRP A 145 1.12 5.40 -6.07
CA TRP A 145 0.86 5.39 -4.63
C TRP A 145 0.57 6.81 -4.15
N GLY A 146 -0.40 6.95 -3.25
CA GLY A 146 -0.66 8.21 -2.55
C GLY A 146 0.25 8.31 -1.33
N LEU A 147 0.95 9.43 -1.18
CA LEU A 147 1.85 9.69 -0.06
C LEU A 147 1.39 10.95 0.66
N GLU A 148 0.88 10.82 1.88
CA GLU A 148 0.44 11.95 2.69
C GLU A 148 1.50 12.30 3.73
N TYR A 149 1.83 13.59 3.82
CA TYR A 149 2.88 14.14 4.67
C TYR A 149 2.29 15.20 5.61
N ASP A 150 2.83 15.33 6.82
CA ASP A 150 2.31 16.24 7.85
C ASP A 150 2.35 17.72 7.42
N HIS A 151 3.39 18.11 6.68
CA HIS A 151 3.62 19.50 6.27
C HIS A 151 3.48 19.69 4.76
N ALA A 152 3.96 18.73 3.97
CA ALA A 152 3.94 18.85 2.51
C ALA A 152 2.60 18.48 1.85
N GLY A 153 1.63 17.96 2.62
CA GLY A 153 0.36 17.48 2.12
C GLY A 153 0.48 16.23 1.23
N LEU A 154 -0.56 15.92 0.47
CA LEU A 154 -0.60 14.73 -0.38
C LEU A 154 0.29 14.86 -1.63
N ARG A 155 0.98 13.79 -1.99
CA ARG A 155 1.74 13.62 -3.23
C ARG A 155 1.44 12.28 -3.85
N VAL A 156 1.76 12.14 -5.14
CA VAL A 156 1.64 10.85 -5.85
C VAL A 156 3.03 10.38 -6.23
N PHE A 157 3.32 9.14 -5.89
CA PHE A 157 4.52 8.43 -6.31
C PHE A 157 4.19 7.51 -7.49
N SER A 158 5.02 7.52 -8.53
CA SER A 158 4.93 6.61 -9.66
C SER A 158 6.02 5.54 -9.59
N GLY A 159 5.63 4.27 -9.54
CA GLY A 159 6.53 3.13 -9.57
C GLY A 159 7.10 2.87 -10.96
N SER A 160 6.35 3.19 -12.01
CA SER A 160 6.81 3.29 -13.39
C SER A 160 7.38 4.69 -13.62
N PHE A 161 8.66 4.78 -14.01
CA PHE A 161 9.46 5.99 -14.25
C PHE A 161 10.32 6.54 -13.09
N CYS A 162 11.61 6.35 -13.32
CA CYS A 162 12.72 7.20 -12.96
C CYS A 162 12.53 8.62 -13.56
N SER A 163 11.59 9.43 -13.08
CA SER A 163 11.64 10.90 -13.18
C SER A 163 10.58 11.55 -12.29
N MET A 164 11.01 12.46 -11.42
CA MET A 164 10.15 13.29 -10.56
C MET A 164 9.09 14.04 -11.39
N SER A 165 7.86 14.14 -10.87
CA SER A 165 7.02 15.30 -11.18
C SER A 165 6.05 15.64 -10.03
N SER A 166 6.20 16.89 -9.59
CA SER A 166 5.19 17.84 -9.09
C SER A 166 4.35 17.53 -7.83
N SER A 167 4.59 18.34 -6.79
CA SER A 167 3.64 18.58 -5.70
C SER A 167 2.29 19.08 -6.24
N ILE A 168 1.22 18.36 -5.94
CA ILE A 168 -0.16 18.79 -6.20
C ILE A 168 -0.84 18.95 -4.84
N HIS A 169 -1.46 20.11 -4.57
CA HIS A 169 -2.20 20.37 -3.34
C HIS A 169 -3.59 19.71 -3.40
N TRP A 170 -4.03 19.12 -2.28
CA TRP A 170 -5.35 18.51 -2.13
C TRP A 170 -6.02 19.00 -0.85
N THR A 171 -7.35 19.07 -0.86
CA THR A 171 -8.16 19.33 0.34
C THR A 171 -9.00 18.09 0.62
N VAL A 172 -8.79 17.45 1.78
CA VAL A 172 -9.60 16.33 2.25
C VAL A 172 -10.98 16.86 2.66
N THR A 173 -12.02 16.57 1.89
CA THR A 173 -13.40 16.79 2.34
C THR A 173 -13.82 15.62 3.24
N GLY A 174 -13.57 15.79 4.55
CA GLY A 174 -14.16 14.91 5.57
C GLY A 174 -15.66 15.13 5.67
N ARG A 175 -16.45 14.06 5.48
CA ARG A 175 -17.84 14.03 5.94
C ARG A 175 -17.84 13.79 7.45
N ARG A 176 -18.50 14.69 8.18
CA ARG A 176 -19.07 14.43 9.50
C ARG A 176 -20.33 13.59 9.38
#